data_AF-A0A3S0WSG2-F1
#
_entry.id   AF-A0A3S0WSG2-F1
#
_cell.length_a   1.000
_cell.length_b   1.000
_cell.length_c   1.000
_cell.angle_alpha   90.00
_cell.angle_beta   90.00
_cell.angle_gamma   90.00
#
_symmetry.space_group_name_H-M   'P 1'
#
loop_
_entity.id
_entity.type
_entity.pdbx_description
1 polymer ?
#
loop_
_entity_poly.entity_id
_entity_poly.type
_entity_poly.pdbx_seq_one_letter_code
_entity_poly.pdbx_strand_id
1 'polypeptide(L)'
;MFIDDLLPAYLSYRKKIKKGNFLSSRHRQAISRMNQDIYVRDLVVRTPPARYGEAVNDTNPYLQPAVERLGVHISFLFNLANEEHRANYCEQDVKGNFHIKKEKENYITRLSLPEFSLYTPDQPLTEEEFQNLYLKIGNMADKLEPNVHVLLSSFAIRNKHGDLLNMCLYVEGGCPSIIHAFCKSTPSDIDVTYNKREPLFSQQRDNPDFHAHHITTKEGYTVTTGSVFEVTTKGGACFTQAIDICLDHELEHSKSFLEERINTEMMPNEILPKQIEYCVTANSIDLQYEYILASYVLHVDPLISMHHSYHAKLGKGVLAETVRYQLIPEDFNHMEIRKHKLGYLIVEPPFGSDCIVEVLAERPAARYISTVEECIDLHNKKVLNRQMDATNLFFSQEENLFKVIDETHALAHKMRKLEQELLKQCEPSFLQKQLKTVEYQQKQKAAQIIRNSFALIQESIAKNESGSLFLLRPWKNELLHKLNALSPCKFQSCKDALCNKIRSALEHDFAQELKTALVNK
;
A
#
# COMPACT_ATOMS: atom_id res chain seq x y z
N MET A 1 37.75 -26.50 39.13
CA MET A 1 37.17 -25.81 37.96
C MET A 1 38.09 -24.64 37.67
N PHE A 2 38.92 -24.79 36.64
CA PHE A 2 40.05 -23.89 36.42
C PHE A 2 39.60 -22.61 35.70
N ILE A 3 40.34 -21.52 35.91
CA ILE A 3 40.14 -20.23 35.23
C ILE A 3 40.12 -20.41 33.71
N ASP A 4 40.78 -21.44 33.18
CA ASP A 4 40.83 -21.82 31.77
C ASP A 4 39.49 -22.32 31.21
N ASP A 5 38.60 -22.88 32.04
CA ASP A 5 37.25 -23.33 31.62
C ASP A 5 36.22 -22.18 31.69
N LEU A 6 36.44 -21.22 32.60
CA LEU A 6 35.54 -20.07 32.82
C LEU A 6 35.76 -18.95 31.81
N LEU A 7 36.98 -18.79 31.28
CA LEU A 7 37.31 -17.72 30.34
C LEU A 7 36.58 -17.84 28.99
N PRO A 8 36.47 -19.01 28.34
CA PRO A 8 35.67 -19.19 27.13
C PRO A 8 34.18 -18.92 27.36
N ALA A 9 33.63 -19.40 28.49
CA ALA A 9 32.24 -19.16 28.87
C ALA A 9 31.97 -17.65 29.10
N TYR A 10 32.86 -16.96 29.81
CA TYR A 10 32.77 -15.51 30.05
C TYR A 10 32.92 -14.68 28.76
N LEU A 11 33.85 -15.05 27.87
CA LEU A 11 34.02 -14.38 26.57
C LEU A 11 32.82 -14.62 25.65
N SER A 12 32.25 -15.83 25.67
CA SER A 12 31.00 -16.18 24.98
C SER A 12 29.82 -15.38 25.52
N TYR A 13 29.67 -15.29 26.84
CA TYR A 13 28.68 -14.47 27.52
C TYR A 13 28.81 -12.97 27.17
N ARG A 14 30.04 -12.42 27.17
CA ARG A 14 30.29 -11.04 26.70
C ARG A 14 29.95 -10.84 25.23
N LYS A 15 30.21 -11.82 24.35
CA LYS A 15 29.77 -11.78 22.95
C LYS A 15 28.24 -11.80 22.83
N LYS A 16 27.53 -12.58 23.66
CA LYS A 16 26.06 -12.62 23.75
C LYS A 16 25.48 -11.28 24.19
N ILE A 17 26.01 -10.66 25.25
CA ILE A 17 25.60 -9.30 25.68
C ILE A 17 25.79 -8.29 24.54
N LYS A 18 26.95 -8.33 23.86
CA LYS A 18 27.21 -7.44 22.71
C LYS A 18 26.24 -7.70 21.55
N LYS A 19 25.91 -8.96 21.23
CA LYS A 19 24.93 -9.33 20.19
C LYS A 19 23.49 -8.91 20.56
N GLY A 20 23.05 -9.13 21.79
CA GLY A 20 21.74 -8.67 22.28
C GLY A 20 21.59 -7.15 22.29
N ASN A 21 22.65 -6.44 22.69
CA ASN A 21 22.71 -4.98 22.61
C ASN A 21 22.69 -4.48 21.15
N PHE A 22 23.33 -5.20 20.22
CA PHE A 22 23.31 -4.88 18.80
C PHE A 22 21.93 -5.09 18.16
N LEU A 23 21.27 -6.22 18.43
CA LEU A 23 19.92 -6.51 17.93
C LEU A 23 18.89 -5.53 18.47
N SER A 24 18.93 -5.21 19.76
CA SER A 24 18.07 -4.18 20.35
C SER A 24 18.36 -2.78 19.79
N SER A 25 19.61 -2.47 19.43
CA SER A 25 19.95 -1.21 18.75
C SER A 25 19.37 -1.15 17.34
N ARG A 26 19.48 -2.23 16.56
CA ARG A 26 18.88 -2.30 15.21
C ARG A 26 17.37 -2.23 15.25
N HIS A 27 16.75 -2.91 16.20
CA HIS A 27 15.31 -2.88 16.38
C HIS A 27 14.80 -1.47 16.75
N ARG A 28 15.49 -0.81 17.70
CA ARG A 28 15.23 0.60 18.03
C ARG A 28 15.43 1.52 16.82
N GLN A 29 16.46 1.28 16.01
CA GLN A 29 16.69 2.05 14.79
C GLN A 29 15.57 1.83 13.76
N ALA A 30 15.08 0.60 13.58
CA ALA A 30 13.97 0.30 12.68
C ALA A 30 12.67 0.97 13.15
N ILE A 31 12.33 0.91 14.43
CA ILE A 31 11.17 1.60 15.02
C ILE A 31 11.32 3.12 14.91
N SER A 32 12.53 3.62 15.17
CA SER A 32 12.82 5.05 15.04
C SER A 32 12.67 5.52 13.60
N ARG A 33 13.10 4.70 12.62
CA ARG A 33 12.93 4.98 11.19
C ARG A 33 11.46 4.95 10.79
N MET A 34 10.74 3.90 11.20
CA MET A 34 9.30 3.73 10.97
C MET A 34 8.48 4.92 11.49
N ASN A 35 8.88 5.51 12.63
CA ASN A 35 8.19 6.65 13.24
C ASN A 35 8.88 8.00 12.96
N GLN A 36 9.68 8.11 11.89
CA GLN A 36 10.13 9.43 11.43
C GLN A 36 8.93 10.26 10.97
N ASP A 37 9.04 11.59 11.12
CA ASP A 37 7.99 12.50 10.69
C ASP A 37 7.72 12.38 9.19
N ILE A 38 6.44 12.28 8.85
CA ILE A 38 5.95 12.26 7.48
C ILE A 38 5.27 13.59 7.20
N TYR A 39 5.42 14.08 5.99
CA TYR A 39 4.78 15.32 5.54
C TYR A 39 3.91 15.03 4.33
N VAL A 40 2.68 15.51 4.34
CA VAL A 40 1.67 15.24 3.32
C VAL A 40 1.25 16.55 2.68
N ARG A 41 1.20 16.55 1.34
CA ARG A 41 0.56 17.58 0.54
C ARG A 41 -0.61 16.95 -0.21
N ASP A 42 -1.81 17.43 0.07
CA ASP A 42 -3.04 16.90 -0.51
C ASP A 42 -3.51 17.77 -1.71
N LEU A 43 -3.92 17.09 -2.78
CA LEU A 43 -4.58 17.63 -3.97
C LEU A 43 -6.01 17.05 -3.99
N VAL A 44 -7.01 17.87 -3.69
CA VAL A 44 -8.39 17.41 -3.53
C VAL A 44 -9.20 17.80 -4.76
N VAL A 45 -9.68 16.82 -5.51
CA VAL A 45 -10.55 17.04 -6.68
C VAL A 45 -11.95 17.40 -6.20
N ARG A 46 -12.58 18.39 -6.84
CA ARG A 46 -13.92 18.87 -6.51
C ARG A 46 -14.72 19.09 -7.77
N THR A 47 -15.93 18.57 -7.79
CA THR A 47 -16.88 18.73 -8.90
C THR A 47 -18.21 19.30 -8.39
N PRO A 48 -18.25 20.55 -7.88
CA PRO A 48 -19.45 21.13 -7.29
C PRO A 48 -20.73 21.03 -8.16
N PRO A 49 -20.67 21.26 -9.50
CA PRO A 49 -21.87 21.21 -10.33
C PRO A 49 -22.28 19.79 -10.77
N ALA A 50 -21.34 18.82 -10.86
CA ALA A 50 -21.64 17.46 -11.32
C ALA A 50 -20.89 16.42 -10.48
N ARG A 51 -21.57 15.92 -9.46
CA ARG A 51 -20.95 15.13 -8.38
C ARG A 51 -20.88 13.63 -8.64
N TYR A 52 -21.43 13.16 -9.74
CA TYR A 52 -21.67 11.74 -10.01
C TYR A 52 -20.89 11.22 -11.22
N GLY A 53 -19.70 11.78 -11.47
CA GLY A 53 -18.98 11.56 -12.71
C GLY A 53 -19.87 11.92 -13.89
N GLU A 54 -20.08 10.96 -14.79
CA GLU A 54 -20.95 11.10 -15.97
C GLU A 54 -22.31 10.40 -15.82
N ALA A 55 -22.60 9.79 -14.66
CA ALA A 55 -23.79 8.96 -14.51
C ALA A 55 -25.11 9.75 -14.44
N VAL A 56 -25.06 11.05 -14.14
CA VAL A 56 -26.26 11.90 -13.99
C VAL A 56 -26.14 13.15 -14.85
N ASN A 57 -26.89 13.19 -15.97
CA ASN A 57 -27.08 14.37 -16.82
C ASN A 57 -25.78 15.03 -17.31
N ASP A 58 -24.73 14.27 -17.58
CA ASP A 58 -23.50 14.82 -18.15
C ASP A 58 -23.52 14.73 -19.68
N THR A 59 -23.22 15.84 -20.34
CA THR A 59 -23.03 15.91 -21.80
C THR A 59 -21.55 16.12 -22.04
N ASN A 60 -20.77 15.04 -21.98
CA ASN A 60 -19.35 15.09 -22.31
C ASN A 60 -19.19 15.39 -23.82
N PRO A 61 -18.39 16.42 -24.21
CA PRO A 61 -18.25 16.83 -25.61
C PRO A 61 -17.43 15.85 -26.47
N TYR A 62 -16.70 14.91 -25.85
CA TYR A 62 -15.79 13.99 -26.50
C TYR A 62 -16.53 12.72 -27.00
N LEU A 63 -16.24 12.33 -28.25
CA LEU A 63 -16.90 11.20 -28.93
C LEU A 63 -16.37 9.83 -28.52
N GLN A 64 -15.18 9.77 -27.92
CA GLN A 64 -14.52 8.53 -27.49
C GLN A 64 -15.40 7.80 -26.46
N PRO A 65 -15.40 6.46 -26.37
CA PRO A 65 -16.17 5.74 -25.36
C PRO A 65 -15.83 6.13 -23.91
N ALA A 66 -16.82 6.14 -23.02
CA ALA A 66 -16.67 6.58 -21.63
C ALA A 66 -15.54 5.85 -20.87
N VAL A 67 -15.38 4.53 -21.08
CA VAL A 67 -14.32 3.74 -20.44
C VAL A 67 -12.92 4.15 -20.92
N GLU A 68 -12.79 4.53 -22.19
CA GLU A 68 -11.53 5.04 -22.75
C GLU A 68 -11.20 6.41 -22.18
N ARG A 69 -12.18 7.32 -22.21
CA ARG A 69 -12.08 8.66 -21.60
C ARG A 69 -11.71 8.59 -20.12
N LEU A 70 -12.34 7.68 -19.37
CA LEU A 70 -12.05 7.42 -17.97
C LEU A 70 -10.57 7.02 -17.75
N GLY A 71 -10.05 6.13 -18.59
CA GLY A 71 -8.64 5.75 -18.55
C GLY A 71 -7.69 6.93 -18.83
N VAL A 72 -8.01 7.78 -19.79
CA VAL A 72 -7.24 9.00 -20.10
C VAL A 72 -7.31 9.99 -18.95
N HIS A 73 -8.49 10.19 -18.35
CA HIS A 73 -8.68 11.07 -17.20
C HIS A 73 -7.84 10.64 -15.99
N ILE A 74 -7.84 9.34 -15.67
CA ILE A 74 -7.02 8.81 -14.58
C ILE A 74 -5.53 9.03 -14.87
N SER A 75 -5.07 8.77 -16.10
CA SER A 75 -3.69 9.05 -16.50
C SER A 75 -3.33 10.52 -16.35
N PHE A 76 -4.25 11.43 -16.70
CA PHE A 76 -4.06 12.87 -16.53
C PHE A 76 -3.89 13.23 -15.04
N LEU A 77 -4.77 12.73 -14.16
CA LEU A 77 -4.69 13.00 -12.72
C LEU A 77 -3.40 12.45 -12.10
N PHE A 78 -2.96 11.27 -12.54
CA PHE A 78 -1.68 10.68 -12.15
C PHE A 78 -0.53 11.61 -12.52
N ASN A 79 -0.49 12.07 -13.78
CA ASN A 79 0.54 12.99 -14.24
C ASN A 79 0.50 14.33 -13.50
N LEU A 80 -0.68 14.88 -13.22
CA LEU A 80 -0.82 16.12 -12.44
C LEU A 80 -0.23 15.98 -11.03
N ALA A 81 -0.59 14.90 -10.31
CA ALA A 81 -0.04 14.61 -8.98
C ALA A 81 1.49 14.41 -9.03
N ASN A 82 1.97 13.73 -10.08
CA ASN A 82 3.38 13.45 -10.28
C ASN A 82 4.21 14.72 -10.55
N GLU A 83 3.72 15.61 -11.40
CA GLU A 83 4.39 16.89 -11.68
C GLU A 83 4.39 17.81 -10.46
N GLU A 84 3.30 17.83 -9.68
CA GLU A 84 3.28 18.52 -8.38
C GLU A 84 4.32 17.97 -7.42
N HIS A 85 4.45 16.64 -7.33
CA HIS A 85 5.49 16.02 -6.52
C HIS A 85 6.90 16.40 -7.00
N ARG A 86 7.15 16.31 -8.32
CA ARG A 86 8.44 16.65 -8.92
C ARG A 86 8.83 18.10 -8.66
N ALA A 87 7.90 19.03 -8.84
CA ALA A 87 8.14 20.45 -8.65
C ALA A 87 8.53 20.82 -7.20
N ASN A 88 7.99 20.08 -6.21
CA ASN A 88 8.20 20.40 -4.80
C ASN A 88 9.34 19.59 -4.16
N TYR A 89 9.50 18.31 -4.51
CA TYR A 89 10.31 17.37 -3.74
C TYR A 89 11.41 16.66 -4.52
N CYS A 90 11.37 16.72 -5.85
CA CYS A 90 12.40 16.08 -6.67
C CYS A 90 13.45 17.08 -7.16
N GLU A 91 14.59 16.52 -7.55
CA GLU A 91 15.61 17.16 -8.37
C GLU A 91 15.84 16.32 -9.64
N GLN A 92 16.30 16.99 -10.69
CA GLN A 92 16.56 16.33 -11.97
C GLN A 92 18.06 16.06 -12.11
N ASP A 93 18.43 14.83 -12.47
CA ASP A 93 19.81 14.46 -12.75
C ASP A 93 20.27 14.94 -14.15
N VAL A 94 21.56 14.76 -14.44
CA VAL A 94 22.17 15.15 -15.72
C VAL A 94 21.58 14.44 -16.95
N LYS A 95 20.86 13.34 -16.76
CA LYS A 95 20.19 12.57 -17.81
C LYS A 95 18.70 12.92 -17.93
N GLY A 96 18.22 13.85 -17.12
CA GLY A 96 16.83 14.27 -17.11
C GLY A 96 15.92 13.42 -16.22
N ASN A 97 16.43 12.45 -15.45
CA ASN A 97 15.59 11.66 -14.56
C ASN A 97 15.34 12.40 -13.24
N PHE A 98 14.15 12.24 -12.69
CA PHE A 98 13.80 12.80 -11.39
C PHE A 98 14.19 11.84 -10.26
N HIS A 99 14.69 12.41 -9.17
CA HIS A 99 14.95 11.71 -7.91
C HIS A 99 14.46 12.57 -6.75
N ILE A 100 13.89 11.93 -5.72
CA ILE A 100 13.45 12.64 -4.52
C ILE A 100 14.69 13.18 -3.79
N LYS A 101 14.66 14.45 -3.40
CA LYS A 101 15.72 15.07 -2.58
C LYS A 101 15.87 14.31 -1.28
N LYS A 102 17.10 14.13 -0.79
CA LYS A 102 17.39 13.30 0.38
C LYS A 102 16.62 13.72 1.64
N GLU A 103 16.44 15.01 1.85
CA GLU A 103 15.67 15.57 2.97
C GLU A 103 14.14 15.49 2.79
N LYS A 104 13.69 15.03 1.62
CA LYS A 104 12.28 14.90 1.22
C LYS A 104 11.82 13.45 1.05
N GLU A 105 12.63 12.47 1.45
CA GLU A 105 12.31 11.04 1.30
C GLU A 105 11.03 10.58 2.05
N ASN A 106 10.57 11.36 3.05
CA ASN A 106 9.32 11.11 3.80
C ASN A 106 8.19 12.10 3.46
N TYR A 107 8.24 12.73 2.28
CA TYR A 107 7.24 13.70 1.83
C TYR A 107 6.35 13.04 0.78
N ILE A 108 5.04 13.17 0.96
CA ILE A 108 4.01 12.55 0.14
C ILE A 108 3.23 13.65 -0.60
N THR A 109 2.95 13.39 -1.88
CA THR A 109 1.91 14.11 -2.61
C THR A 109 0.74 13.16 -2.82
N ARG A 110 -0.44 13.48 -2.29
CA ARG A 110 -1.63 12.63 -2.45
C ARG A 110 -2.70 13.39 -3.25
N LEU A 111 -3.19 12.79 -4.32
CA LEU A 111 -4.39 13.25 -5.02
C LEU A 111 -5.60 12.41 -4.62
N SER A 112 -6.74 13.02 -4.37
CA SER A 112 -7.94 12.30 -3.93
C SER A 112 -9.19 12.81 -4.62
N LEU A 113 -10.01 11.87 -5.10
CA LEU A 113 -11.31 12.12 -5.71
C LEU A 113 -12.44 11.86 -4.72
N PRO A 114 -13.57 12.60 -4.82
CA PRO A 114 -14.75 12.34 -4.03
C PRO A 114 -15.50 11.11 -4.54
N GLU A 115 -16.39 10.57 -3.72
CA GLU A 115 -17.23 9.44 -4.09
C GLU A 115 -17.99 9.71 -5.39
N PHE A 116 -18.23 8.66 -6.20
CA PHE A 116 -18.95 8.70 -7.47
C PHE A 116 -18.26 9.42 -8.64
N SER A 117 -17.05 9.97 -8.45
CA SER A 117 -16.36 10.74 -9.50
C SER A 117 -16.06 9.96 -10.78
N LEU A 118 -16.02 8.61 -10.72
CA LEU A 118 -15.60 7.74 -11.82
C LEU A 118 -16.76 6.86 -12.33
N TYR A 119 -18.00 7.28 -12.10
CA TYR A 119 -19.21 6.57 -12.53
C TYR A 119 -19.52 6.89 -14.00
N THR A 120 -19.61 5.85 -14.82
CA THR A 120 -19.88 5.94 -16.26
C THR A 120 -21.34 6.28 -16.55
N PRO A 121 -21.63 6.86 -17.75
CA PRO A 121 -23.00 7.15 -18.17
C PRO A 121 -23.78 5.86 -18.44
N ASP A 122 -25.09 5.90 -18.21
CA ASP A 122 -26.10 4.88 -18.50
C ASP A 122 -25.97 3.52 -17.80
N GLN A 123 -24.77 2.95 -17.68
CA GLN A 123 -24.49 1.64 -17.07
C GLN A 123 -23.21 1.67 -16.22
N PRO A 124 -23.14 0.88 -15.14
CA PRO A 124 -21.89 0.64 -14.42
C PRO A 124 -20.92 -0.17 -15.28
N LEU A 125 -19.63 -0.13 -14.93
CA LEU A 125 -18.61 -0.97 -15.56
C LEU A 125 -18.94 -2.45 -15.36
N THR A 126 -18.74 -3.26 -16.38
CA THR A 126 -18.67 -4.71 -16.20
C THR A 126 -17.40 -5.10 -15.45
N GLU A 127 -17.40 -6.27 -14.82
CA GLU A 127 -16.22 -6.83 -14.16
C GLU A 127 -15.00 -6.93 -15.11
N GLU A 128 -15.23 -7.28 -16.38
CA GLU A 128 -14.17 -7.34 -17.41
C GLU A 128 -13.61 -5.96 -17.76
N GLU A 129 -14.46 -4.95 -17.95
CA GLU A 129 -14.03 -3.58 -18.22
C GLU A 129 -13.20 -3.03 -17.05
N PHE A 130 -13.65 -3.27 -15.82
CA PHE A 130 -12.89 -2.85 -14.64
C PHE A 130 -11.55 -3.58 -14.51
N GLN A 131 -11.48 -4.90 -14.76
CA GLN A 131 -10.21 -5.63 -14.74
C GLN A 131 -9.21 -5.08 -15.77
N ASN A 132 -9.69 -4.78 -16.98
CA ASN A 132 -8.87 -4.17 -18.03
C ASN A 132 -8.39 -2.77 -17.63
N LEU A 133 -9.26 -1.97 -17.01
CA LEU A 133 -8.91 -0.65 -16.50
C LEU A 133 -7.91 -0.74 -15.34
N TYR A 134 -8.10 -1.67 -14.39
CA TYR A 134 -7.20 -1.92 -13.27
C TYR A 134 -5.78 -2.25 -13.74
N LEU A 135 -5.64 -3.08 -14.79
CA LEU A 135 -4.33 -3.37 -15.39
C LEU A 135 -3.69 -2.12 -16.03
N LYS A 136 -4.49 -1.28 -16.70
CA LYS A 136 -4.01 0.00 -17.23
C LYS A 136 -3.56 0.94 -16.11
N ILE A 137 -4.32 1.02 -15.01
CA ILE A 137 -3.99 1.81 -13.82
C ILE A 137 -2.66 1.32 -13.23
N GLY A 138 -2.43 0.01 -13.11
CA GLY A 138 -1.12 -0.53 -12.67
C GLY A 138 0.04 -0.06 -13.54
N ASN A 139 -0.12 -0.09 -14.87
CA ASN A 139 0.91 0.40 -15.79
C ASN A 139 1.13 1.93 -15.69
N MET A 140 0.09 2.70 -15.33
CA MET A 140 0.22 4.14 -15.07
C MET A 140 0.90 4.38 -13.73
N ALA A 141 0.55 3.62 -12.70
CA ALA A 141 1.08 3.72 -11.35
C ALA A 141 2.58 3.44 -11.27
N ASP A 142 3.07 2.47 -12.06
CA ASP A 142 4.51 2.15 -12.16
C ASP A 142 5.37 3.31 -12.71
N LYS A 143 4.75 4.35 -13.29
CA LYS A 143 5.42 5.55 -13.80
C LYS A 143 5.41 6.72 -12.80
N LEU A 144 4.64 6.60 -11.72
CA LEU A 144 4.62 7.61 -10.66
C LEU A 144 5.93 7.58 -9.89
N GLU A 145 6.39 8.75 -9.47
CA GLU A 145 7.50 8.84 -8.52
C GLU A 145 7.11 8.16 -7.20
N PRO A 146 8.08 7.62 -6.44
CA PRO A 146 7.81 7.15 -5.08
C PRO A 146 7.16 8.26 -4.23
N ASN A 147 6.31 7.88 -3.28
CA ASN A 147 5.54 8.80 -2.43
C ASN A 147 4.49 9.67 -3.16
N VAL A 148 4.18 9.39 -4.43
CA VAL A 148 2.99 9.95 -5.10
C VAL A 148 1.84 8.98 -4.93
N HIS A 149 0.80 9.39 -4.22
CA HIS A 149 -0.35 8.54 -3.95
C HIS A 149 -1.60 9.09 -4.64
N VAL A 150 -2.50 8.19 -5.06
CA VAL A 150 -3.78 8.58 -5.67
C VAL A 150 -4.92 7.74 -5.09
N LEU A 151 -5.93 8.41 -4.53
CA LEU A 151 -7.20 7.80 -4.14
C LEU A 151 -8.22 8.01 -5.25
N LEU A 152 -8.46 6.95 -6.03
CA LEU A 152 -9.50 6.85 -7.03
C LEU A 152 -10.80 6.41 -6.36
N SER A 153 -11.66 7.38 -6.07
CA SER A 153 -12.99 7.17 -5.52
C SER A 153 -14.02 7.77 -6.48
N SER A 154 -15.07 7.08 -6.86
CA SER A 154 -15.20 5.62 -6.85
C SER A 154 -15.75 5.12 -8.18
N PHE A 155 -15.63 3.81 -8.44
CA PHE A 155 -16.11 3.13 -9.63
C PHE A 155 -17.38 2.35 -9.32
N ALA A 156 -18.39 2.47 -10.18
CA ALA A 156 -19.54 1.57 -10.16
C ALA A 156 -19.25 0.32 -11.00
N ILE A 157 -19.34 -0.86 -10.41
CA ILE A 157 -19.04 -2.13 -11.08
C ILE A 157 -20.20 -3.11 -10.90
N ARG A 158 -20.65 -3.71 -12.00
CA ARG A 158 -21.53 -4.87 -11.96
C ARG A 158 -20.71 -6.15 -12.02
N ASN A 159 -20.80 -6.96 -10.97
CA ASN A 159 -20.16 -8.28 -10.95
C ASN A 159 -20.96 -9.27 -11.83
N LYS A 160 -20.38 -10.45 -12.10
CA LYS A 160 -21.05 -11.55 -12.82
C LYS A 160 -22.34 -12.10 -12.17
N HIS A 161 -22.65 -11.71 -10.94
CA HIS A 161 -23.88 -12.08 -10.22
C HIS A 161 -24.99 -11.02 -10.35
N GLY A 162 -24.69 -9.89 -10.99
CA GLY A 162 -25.59 -8.76 -11.14
C GLY A 162 -25.56 -7.79 -9.97
N ASP A 163 -24.73 -8.03 -8.95
CA ASP A 163 -24.56 -7.11 -7.85
C ASP A 163 -23.76 -5.88 -8.27
N LEU A 164 -24.13 -4.75 -7.68
CA LEU A 164 -23.53 -3.46 -7.94
C LEU A 164 -22.57 -3.12 -6.79
N LEU A 165 -21.30 -2.89 -7.13
CA LEU A 165 -20.20 -2.62 -6.21
C LEU A 165 -19.69 -1.19 -6.40
N ASN A 166 -19.40 -0.52 -5.29
CA ASN A 166 -18.80 0.82 -5.26
C ASN A 166 -17.34 0.65 -4.83
N MET A 167 -16.46 0.53 -5.82
CA MET A 167 -15.05 0.22 -5.60
C MET A 167 -14.19 1.48 -5.57
N CYS A 168 -13.25 1.54 -4.65
CA CYS A 168 -12.19 2.53 -4.60
C CYS A 168 -10.83 1.87 -4.78
N LEU A 169 -9.88 2.61 -5.33
CA LEU A 169 -8.48 2.20 -5.44
C LEU A 169 -7.60 3.25 -4.76
N TYR A 170 -6.75 2.82 -3.83
CA TYR A 170 -5.65 3.62 -3.31
C TYR A 170 -4.34 3.14 -3.92
N VAL A 171 -3.69 4.02 -4.66
CA VAL A 171 -2.49 3.73 -5.45
C VAL A 171 -1.29 4.38 -4.80
N GLU A 172 -0.26 3.60 -4.50
CA GLU A 172 1.06 4.05 -4.10
C GLU A 172 2.01 3.99 -5.30
N GLY A 173 2.54 5.15 -5.69
CA GLY A 173 3.51 5.29 -6.77
C GLY A 173 4.90 4.72 -6.42
N GLY A 174 5.68 4.49 -7.46
CA GLY A 174 6.98 3.84 -7.39
C GLY A 174 7.10 2.69 -8.39
N CYS A 175 8.24 2.00 -8.38
CA CYS A 175 8.47 0.82 -9.22
C CYS A 175 9.04 -0.33 -8.34
N PRO A 176 8.23 -1.34 -7.98
CA PRO A 176 6.82 -1.50 -8.34
C PRO A 176 5.89 -0.52 -7.61
N SER A 177 4.76 -0.22 -8.23
CA SER A 177 3.63 0.41 -7.56
C SER A 177 2.84 -0.58 -6.69
N ILE A 178 2.03 -0.07 -5.76
CA ILE A 178 1.11 -0.87 -4.95
C ILE A 178 -0.31 -0.32 -5.15
N ILE A 179 -1.29 -1.20 -5.34
CA ILE A 179 -2.70 -0.81 -5.46
C ILE A 179 -3.49 -1.58 -4.40
N HIS A 180 -4.18 -0.82 -3.53
CA HIS A 180 -5.15 -1.33 -2.58
C HIS A 180 -6.54 -1.11 -3.14
N ALA A 181 -7.32 -2.17 -3.28
CA ALA A 181 -8.68 -2.11 -3.82
C ALA A 181 -9.67 -2.45 -2.71
N PHE A 182 -10.64 -1.60 -2.45
CA PHE A 182 -11.64 -1.83 -1.40
C PHE A 182 -13.02 -1.38 -1.89
N CYS A 183 -14.06 -1.88 -1.23
CA CYS A 183 -15.45 -1.62 -1.61
C CYS A 183 -16.17 -0.91 -0.47
N LYS A 184 -17.10 -0.02 -0.81
CA LYS A 184 -18.10 0.49 0.13
C LYS A 184 -18.87 -0.71 0.71
N SER A 185 -19.00 -0.72 2.03
CA SER A 185 -19.67 -1.83 2.73
C SER A 185 -21.16 -1.59 2.84
N THR A 186 -21.53 -0.34 3.15
CA THR A 186 -22.93 0.03 3.42
C THR A 186 -23.51 0.90 2.31
N PRO A 187 -24.69 0.56 1.74
CA PRO A 187 -25.39 1.39 0.76
C PRO A 187 -25.87 2.70 1.37
N SER A 188 -26.06 3.72 0.53
CA SER A 188 -26.74 4.96 0.93
C SER A 188 -27.93 5.25 0.02
N ASP A 189 -28.97 5.89 0.57
CA ASP A 189 -30.18 6.28 -0.19
C ASP A 189 -29.90 7.33 -1.28
N ILE A 190 -28.75 8.02 -1.19
CA ILE A 190 -28.28 9.00 -2.18
C ILE A 190 -27.40 8.38 -3.28
N ASP A 191 -27.19 7.07 -3.24
CA ASP A 191 -26.39 6.37 -4.24
C ASP A 191 -27.04 6.47 -5.63
N VAL A 192 -26.19 6.49 -6.67
CA VAL A 192 -26.67 6.53 -8.06
C VAL A 192 -27.45 5.26 -8.40
N THR A 193 -28.71 5.43 -8.79
CA THR A 193 -29.52 4.32 -9.32
C THR A 193 -29.42 4.25 -10.84
N TYR A 194 -28.61 3.34 -11.35
CA TYR A 194 -28.63 3.01 -12.78
C TYR A 194 -30.01 2.43 -13.15
N ASN A 195 -30.65 2.98 -14.20
CA ASN A 195 -31.95 2.55 -14.75
C ASN A 195 -33.14 2.43 -13.78
N LYS A 196 -33.12 3.06 -12.59
CA LYS A 196 -34.21 3.10 -11.59
C LYS A 196 -34.75 1.74 -11.10
N ARG A 197 -34.10 0.62 -11.44
CA ARG A 197 -34.51 -0.75 -11.08
C ARG A 197 -33.39 -1.57 -10.45
N GLU A 198 -32.22 -0.98 -10.30
CA GLU A 198 -31.05 -1.69 -9.82
C GLU A 198 -30.98 -1.71 -8.29
N PRO A 199 -30.43 -2.79 -7.71
CA PRO A 199 -30.24 -2.86 -6.28
C PRO A 199 -29.20 -1.82 -5.82
N LEU A 200 -29.35 -1.34 -4.58
CA LEU A 200 -28.39 -0.44 -3.94
C LEU A 200 -26.99 -1.09 -3.85
N PHE A 201 -25.95 -0.24 -3.78
CA PHE A 201 -24.57 -0.67 -3.61
C PHE A 201 -24.36 -1.30 -2.23
N SER A 202 -24.39 -2.62 -2.11
CA SER A 202 -24.19 -3.27 -0.82
C SER A 202 -23.54 -4.62 -0.96
N GLN A 203 -22.50 -4.83 -0.15
CA GLN A 203 -21.95 -6.16 0.13
C GLN A 203 -22.65 -6.85 1.29
N GLN A 204 -23.48 -6.11 2.04
CA GLN A 204 -24.08 -6.52 3.31
C GLN A 204 -25.57 -6.90 3.19
N ARG A 205 -26.04 -7.36 2.03
CA ARG A 205 -27.48 -7.68 1.83
C ARG A 205 -28.03 -8.67 2.85
N ASP A 206 -27.21 -9.60 3.34
CA ASP A 206 -27.63 -10.69 4.21
C ASP A 206 -27.14 -10.56 5.68
N ASN A 207 -26.19 -9.67 5.97
CA ASN A 207 -25.70 -9.42 7.33
C ASN A 207 -25.13 -8.00 7.48
N PRO A 208 -25.90 -7.05 8.06
CA PRO A 208 -25.46 -5.66 8.24
C PRO A 208 -24.29 -5.50 9.22
N ASP A 209 -24.06 -6.48 10.10
CA ASP A 209 -22.97 -6.46 11.10
C ASP A 209 -21.69 -7.16 10.57
N PHE A 210 -21.69 -7.65 9.33
CA PHE A 210 -20.54 -8.36 8.74
C PHE A 210 -19.66 -7.40 7.94
N HIS A 211 -18.42 -7.21 8.40
CA HIS A 211 -17.36 -6.54 7.65
C HIS A 211 -16.60 -7.58 6.83
N ALA A 212 -16.80 -7.58 5.52
CA ALA A 212 -16.00 -8.46 4.66
C ALA A 212 -14.56 -7.93 4.66
N HIS A 213 -13.61 -8.70 5.19
CA HIS A 213 -12.17 -8.44 5.01
C HIS A 213 -11.71 -8.75 3.59
N HIS A 214 -12.47 -9.60 2.90
CA HIS A 214 -12.17 -10.08 1.57
C HIS A 214 -13.42 -10.31 0.74
N ILE A 215 -13.34 -10.00 -0.55
CA ILE A 215 -14.28 -10.51 -1.56
C ILE A 215 -13.59 -11.69 -2.26
N THR A 216 -14.14 -12.89 -2.11
CA THR A 216 -13.67 -14.07 -2.85
C THR A 216 -14.53 -14.28 -4.09
N THR A 217 -13.96 -14.11 -5.29
CA THR A 217 -14.65 -14.47 -6.53
C THR A 217 -14.77 -15.99 -6.66
N LYS A 218 -15.73 -16.48 -7.45
CA LYS A 218 -15.89 -17.92 -7.73
C LYS A 218 -14.66 -18.57 -8.40
N GLU A 219 -13.75 -17.80 -8.99
CA GLU A 219 -12.47 -18.34 -9.48
C GLU A 219 -11.38 -18.45 -8.39
N GLY A 220 -11.70 -18.10 -7.14
CA GLY A 220 -10.79 -18.16 -6.00
C GLY A 220 -9.94 -16.90 -5.80
N TYR A 221 -10.16 -15.83 -6.57
CA TYR A 221 -9.46 -14.56 -6.34
C TYR A 221 -10.03 -13.87 -5.11
N THR A 222 -9.17 -13.62 -4.14
CA THR A 222 -9.52 -12.95 -2.88
C THR A 222 -8.97 -11.52 -2.94
N VAL A 223 -9.85 -10.51 -2.98
CA VAL A 223 -9.46 -9.09 -2.91
C VAL A 223 -9.66 -8.62 -1.49
N THR A 224 -8.62 -8.15 -0.82
CA THR A 224 -8.71 -7.57 0.52
C THR A 224 -9.50 -6.26 0.46
N THR A 225 -10.65 -6.20 1.11
CA THR A 225 -11.50 -5.00 1.21
C THR A 225 -11.17 -4.11 2.40
N GLY A 226 -10.14 -4.46 3.16
CA GLY A 226 -9.67 -3.68 4.30
C GLY A 226 -9.25 -2.27 3.86
N SER A 227 -10.01 -1.28 4.30
CA SER A 227 -9.71 0.13 4.06
C SER A 227 -8.66 0.71 5.02
N VAL A 228 -8.14 -0.14 5.92
CA VAL A 228 -7.07 0.17 6.87
C VAL A 228 -5.83 -0.66 6.55
N PHE A 229 -4.75 0.00 6.15
CA PHE A 229 -3.49 -0.65 5.77
C PHE A 229 -2.26 0.20 6.15
N GLU A 230 -1.06 -0.38 6.09
CA GLU A 230 0.20 0.36 6.32
C GLU A 230 0.77 0.86 4.99
N VAL A 231 1.27 2.09 5.01
CA VAL A 231 1.97 2.71 3.89
C VAL A 231 3.38 3.06 4.32
N THR A 232 4.37 2.79 3.46
CA THR A 232 5.79 3.06 3.72
C THR A 232 6.34 4.06 2.71
N THR A 233 6.88 5.17 3.20
CA THR A 233 7.57 6.17 2.38
C THR A 233 8.92 5.68 1.85
N LYS A 234 9.47 6.34 0.84
CA LYS A 234 10.81 6.07 0.30
C LYS A 234 11.90 6.09 1.37
N GLY A 235 11.82 7.02 2.34
CA GLY A 235 12.75 7.12 3.46
C GLY A 235 12.56 6.06 4.52
N GLY A 236 11.47 5.27 4.47
CA GLY A 236 11.17 4.16 5.36
C GLY A 236 10.39 4.53 6.61
N ALA A 237 9.85 5.74 6.67
CA ALA A 237 8.81 6.09 7.62
C ALA A 237 7.48 5.45 7.21
N CYS A 238 6.69 5.00 8.19
CA CYS A 238 5.40 4.35 7.96
C CYS A 238 4.26 5.11 8.64
N PHE A 239 3.06 4.96 8.11
CA PHE A 239 1.81 5.40 8.73
C PHE A 239 0.70 4.41 8.42
N THR A 240 -0.34 4.38 9.25
CA THR A 240 -1.58 3.69 8.93
C THR A 240 -2.43 4.58 8.02
N GLN A 241 -2.83 4.09 6.86
CA GLN A 241 -3.87 4.71 6.04
C GLN A 241 -5.21 4.09 6.42
N ALA A 242 -6.19 4.92 6.76
CA ALA A 242 -7.58 4.52 6.96
C ALA A 242 -8.45 5.29 5.95
N ILE A 243 -9.41 4.62 5.33
CA ILE A 243 -10.29 5.23 4.32
C ILE A 243 -11.72 4.80 4.56
N ASP A 244 -12.64 5.75 4.73
CA ASP A 244 -14.07 5.44 4.73
C ASP A 244 -14.74 6.05 3.51
N ILE A 245 -15.72 5.32 2.98
CA ILE A 245 -16.55 5.74 1.85
C ILE A 245 -17.93 6.09 2.40
N CYS A 246 -18.26 7.38 2.42
CA CYS A 246 -19.59 7.85 2.79
C CYS A 246 -20.01 7.31 4.17
N LEU A 247 -21.18 6.66 4.25
CA LEU A 247 -21.74 6.08 5.49
C LEU A 247 -20.84 5.07 6.20
N ASP A 248 -19.82 4.50 5.55
CA ASP A 248 -18.82 3.68 6.24
C ASP A 248 -18.16 4.46 7.41
N HIS A 249 -18.09 5.80 7.32
CA HIS A 249 -17.61 6.67 8.40
C HIS A 249 -18.56 6.69 9.61
N GLU A 250 -19.86 6.88 9.36
CA GLU A 250 -20.88 6.92 10.42
C GLU A 250 -21.07 5.55 11.10
N LEU A 251 -20.68 4.48 10.41
CA LEU A 251 -20.74 3.10 10.91
C LEU A 251 -19.39 2.60 11.45
N GLU A 252 -18.45 3.51 11.71
CA GLU A 252 -17.18 3.20 12.37
C GLU A 252 -16.35 2.13 11.63
N HIS A 253 -16.46 2.00 10.31
CA HIS A 253 -15.89 0.86 9.57
C HIS A 253 -14.37 0.76 9.72
N SER A 254 -13.63 1.85 9.43
CA SER A 254 -12.19 1.90 9.65
C SER A 254 -11.80 1.74 11.12
N LYS A 255 -12.65 2.19 12.05
CA LYS A 255 -12.37 2.08 13.49
C LYS A 255 -12.46 0.63 13.96
N SER A 256 -13.51 -0.09 13.56
CA SER A 256 -13.66 -1.52 13.82
C SER A 256 -12.47 -2.32 13.29
N PHE A 257 -12.01 -2.05 12.06
CA PHE A 257 -10.81 -2.73 11.52
C PHE A 257 -9.53 -2.40 12.30
N LEU A 258 -9.35 -1.14 12.70
CA LEU A 258 -8.17 -0.76 13.47
C LEU A 258 -8.18 -1.42 14.86
N GLU A 259 -9.33 -1.40 15.55
CA GLU A 259 -9.51 -2.06 16.83
C GLU A 259 -9.28 -3.57 16.73
N GLU A 260 -9.78 -4.21 15.68
CA GLU A 260 -9.50 -5.61 15.42
C GLU A 260 -7.99 -5.84 15.22
N ARG A 261 -7.31 -5.03 14.42
CA ARG A 261 -5.84 -5.16 14.21
C ARG A 261 -5.03 -4.97 15.50
N ILE A 262 -5.50 -4.11 16.41
CA ILE A 262 -4.90 -3.91 17.74
C ILE A 262 -5.14 -5.12 18.65
N ASN A 263 -6.35 -5.69 18.60
CA ASN A 263 -6.80 -6.71 19.55
C ASN A 263 -6.53 -8.15 19.10
N THR A 264 -6.39 -8.40 17.80
CA THR A 264 -6.31 -9.76 17.28
C THR A 264 -4.97 -10.44 17.56
N GLU A 265 -5.06 -11.69 18.03
CA GLU A 265 -3.92 -12.62 18.09
C GLU A 265 -3.40 -13.02 16.69
N MET A 266 -4.06 -12.59 15.61
CA MET A 266 -3.66 -12.90 14.24
C MET A 266 -2.32 -12.26 13.86
N MET A 267 -1.99 -11.10 14.44
CA MET A 267 -0.73 -10.39 14.20
C MET A 267 -0.03 -10.01 15.53
N PRO A 268 0.26 -10.98 16.42
CA PRO A 268 0.63 -10.72 17.82
C PRO A 268 2.05 -10.14 17.98
N ASN A 269 2.76 -9.98 16.86
CA ASN A 269 4.14 -9.54 16.76
C ASN A 269 4.31 -8.33 15.82
N GLU A 270 3.21 -7.74 15.33
CA GLU A 270 3.26 -6.57 14.45
C GLU A 270 3.34 -5.29 15.28
N ILE A 271 4.34 -4.46 14.99
CA ILE A 271 4.41 -3.09 15.50
C ILE A 271 3.60 -2.20 14.56
N LEU A 272 2.69 -1.40 15.11
CA LEU A 272 1.89 -0.45 14.36
C LEU A 272 2.59 0.92 14.34
N PRO A 273 2.53 1.67 13.22
CA PRO A 273 3.03 3.05 13.16
C PRO A 273 2.35 3.96 14.19
N LYS A 274 3.02 5.03 14.61
CA LYS A 274 2.44 6.06 15.51
C LYS A 274 1.66 7.17 14.77
N GLN A 275 1.74 7.18 13.45
CA GLN A 275 1.09 8.17 12.59
C GLN A 275 -0.04 7.49 11.80
N ILE A 276 -1.10 8.25 11.54
CA ILE A 276 -2.25 7.81 10.77
C ILE A 276 -2.63 8.89 9.77
N GLU A 277 -3.08 8.47 8.60
CA GLU A 277 -3.79 9.34 7.66
C GLU A 277 -5.18 8.78 7.48
N TYR A 278 -6.19 9.57 7.86
CA TYR A 278 -7.58 9.18 7.74
C TYR A 278 -8.28 10.02 6.66
N CYS A 279 -8.85 9.35 5.67
CA CYS A 279 -9.54 9.97 4.56
C CYS A 279 -11.00 9.52 4.56
N VAL A 280 -11.92 10.48 4.44
CA VAL A 280 -13.33 10.18 4.20
C VAL A 280 -13.66 10.70 2.82
N THR A 281 -13.93 9.78 1.89
CA THR A 281 -14.40 10.12 0.54
C THR A 281 -15.91 10.03 0.51
N ALA A 282 -16.56 11.11 0.08
CA ALA A 282 -17.99 11.29 0.21
C ALA A 282 -18.54 12.14 -0.93
N ASN A 283 -19.86 12.17 -1.04
CA ASN A 283 -20.58 13.07 -1.94
C ASN A 283 -21.41 14.13 -1.21
N SER A 284 -21.92 13.80 -0.01
CA SER A 284 -22.75 14.72 0.77
C SER A 284 -22.93 14.32 2.23
N ILE A 285 -21.95 13.67 2.86
CA ILE A 285 -22.02 13.38 4.31
C ILE A 285 -21.18 14.39 5.09
N ASP A 286 -21.58 14.66 6.33
CA ASP A 286 -20.76 15.44 7.25
C ASP A 286 -19.82 14.53 8.03
N LEU A 287 -18.69 15.07 8.48
CA LEU A 287 -17.81 14.35 9.39
C LEU A 287 -18.42 14.32 10.79
N GLN A 288 -18.58 13.12 11.34
CA GLN A 288 -18.99 12.88 12.70
C GLN A 288 -17.75 12.72 13.58
N TYR A 289 -17.46 13.74 14.39
CA TYR A 289 -16.24 13.82 15.20
C TYR A 289 -16.09 12.70 16.24
N GLU A 290 -17.18 12.02 16.60
CA GLU A 290 -17.17 10.86 17.50
C GLU A 290 -16.59 9.59 16.87
N TYR A 291 -16.55 9.50 15.54
CA TYR A 291 -16.06 8.33 14.81
C TYR A 291 -14.65 8.52 14.24
N ILE A 292 -14.03 9.69 14.45
CA ILE A 292 -12.70 9.96 13.89
C ILE A 292 -11.60 9.18 14.59
N LEU A 293 -10.64 8.70 13.81
CA LEU A 293 -9.46 7.99 14.32
C LEU A 293 -8.23 8.89 14.50
N ALA A 294 -8.26 10.06 13.87
CA ALA A 294 -7.09 10.91 13.70
C ALA A 294 -7.38 12.37 14.09
N SER A 295 -6.34 13.05 14.53
CA SER A 295 -6.30 14.49 14.81
C SER A 295 -6.55 15.37 13.58
N TYR A 296 -6.44 14.81 12.38
CA TYR A 296 -6.79 15.45 11.12
C TYR A 296 -7.43 14.41 10.20
N VAL A 297 -8.53 14.78 9.55
CA VAL A 297 -9.26 13.95 8.59
C VAL A 297 -9.32 14.70 7.26
N LEU A 298 -8.88 14.03 6.19
CA LEU A 298 -9.06 14.56 4.84
C LEU A 298 -10.50 14.28 4.39
N HIS A 299 -11.34 15.32 4.35
CA HIS A 299 -12.70 15.20 3.82
C HIS A 299 -12.72 15.48 2.33
N VAL A 300 -12.93 14.44 1.53
CA VAL A 300 -12.95 14.51 0.08
C VAL A 300 -14.40 14.47 -0.36
N ASP A 301 -15.02 15.66 -0.38
CA ASP A 301 -16.41 15.87 -0.77
C ASP A 301 -16.48 16.99 -1.83
N PRO A 302 -17.30 16.83 -2.88
CA PRO A 302 -17.35 17.77 -4.01
C PRO A 302 -17.81 19.17 -3.62
N LEU A 303 -18.54 19.32 -2.51
CA LEU A 303 -19.06 20.59 -1.99
C LEU A 303 -18.22 21.21 -0.88
N ILE A 304 -17.52 20.40 -0.08
CA ILE A 304 -16.95 20.87 1.19
C ILE A 304 -15.47 21.21 1.05
N SER A 305 -15.14 22.49 0.88
CA SER A 305 -13.74 22.99 0.79
C SER A 305 -12.95 22.72 2.06
N MET A 306 -11.79 22.06 1.94
CA MET A 306 -10.91 21.83 3.09
C MET A 306 -10.38 23.16 3.63
N HIS A 307 -10.10 24.12 2.76
CA HIS A 307 -9.68 25.45 3.15
C HIS A 307 -10.77 26.22 3.93
N HIS A 308 -12.01 26.24 3.41
CA HIS A 308 -13.06 27.05 4.02
C HIS A 308 -13.70 26.38 5.25
N SER A 309 -13.96 25.06 5.18
CA SER A 309 -14.71 24.34 6.21
C SER A 309 -13.82 23.82 7.34
N TYR A 310 -12.56 23.49 7.03
CA TYR A 310 -11.62 22.89 8.00
C TYR A 310 -10.35 23.71 8.19
N HIS A 311 -10.33 24.95 7.70
CA HIS A 311 -9.21 25.89 7.84
C HIS A 311 -7.86 25.34 7.34
N ALA A 312 -7.88 24.40 6.39
CA ALA A 312 -6.67 23.90 5.77
C ALA A 312 -5.93 25.05 5.07
N LYS A 313 -4.61 25.12 5.24
CA LYS A 313 -3.80 26.13 4.56
C LYS A 313 -3.68 25.76 3.08
N LEU A 314 -3.75 26.75 2.19
CA LEU A 314 -3.54 26.53 0.75
C LEU A 314 -2.04 26.49 0.43
N GLY A 315 -1.67 25.65 -0.53
CA GLY A 315 -0.32 25.55 -1.04
C GLY A 315 0.10 26.83 -1.76
N LYS A 316 1.41 27.09 -1.78
CA LYS A 316 1.97 28.19 -2.56
C LYS A 316 2.23 27.73 -3.99
N GLY A 317 1.82 28.57 -4.94
CA GLY A 317 2.12 28.38 -6.36
C GLY A 317 1.23 27.33 -7.03
N VAL A 318 1.25 27.38 -8.36
CA VAL A 318 0.74 26.35 -9.26
C VAL A 318 1.88 25.98 -10.19
N LEU A 319 1.80 24.80 -10.81
CA LEU A 319 2.75 24.37 -11.84
C LEU A 319 2.94 25.44 -12.90
N ALA A 320 4.16 25.52 -13.43
CA ALA A 320 4.47 26.43 -14.53
C ALA A 320 3.54 26.16 -15.72
N GLU A 321 3.21 27.22 -16.45
CA GLU A 321 2.26 27.14 -17.57
C GLU A 321 2.69 26.14 -18.64
N THR A 322 3.99 26.07 -18.95
CA THR A 322 4.56 25.08 -19.87
C THR A 322 4.32 23.64 -19.43
N VAL A 323 4.45 23.35 -18.14
CA VAL A 323 4.18 22.01 -17.58
C VAL A 323 2.69 21.70 -17.67
N ARG A 324 1.81 22.67 -17.36
CA ARG A 324 0.37 22.48 -17.50
C ARG A 324 -0.06 22.13 -18.92
N TYR A 325 0.52 22.79 -19.93
CA TYR A 325 0.24 22.45 -21.33
C TYR A 325 0.70 21.04 -21.71
N GLN A 326 1.81 20.54 -21.15
CA GLN A 326 2.30 19.18 -21.38
C GLN A 326 1.43 18.10 -20.73
N LEU A 327 0.59 18.46 -19.76
CA LEU A 327 -0.34 17.53 -19.11
C LEU A 327 -1.61 17.26 -19.93
N ILE A 328 -1.92 18.11 -20.91
CA ILE A 328 -3.13 17.99 -21.73
C ILE A 328 -2.93 16.83 -22.72
N PRO A 329 -3.80 15.79 -22.70
CA PRO A 329 -3.71 14.69 -23.66
C PRO A 329 -3.94 15.16 -25.10
N GLU A 330 -3.19 14.62 -26.06
CA GLU A 330 -3.21 15.07 -27.47
C GLU A 330 -4.62 15.04 -28.10
N ASP A 331 -5.43 14.03 -27.76
CA ASP A 331 -6.78 13.84 -28.32
C ASP A 331 -7.87 14.69 -27.63
N PHE A 332 -7.50 15.51 -26.63
CA PHE A 332 -8.42 16.27 -25.78
C PHE A 332 -8.07 17.76 -25.84
N ASN A 333 -8.02 18.31 -27.06
CA ASN A 333 -7.61 19.68 -27.36
C ASN A 333 -8.51 20.79 -26.80
N HIS A 334 -9.73 20.46 -26.36
CA HIS A 334 -10.63 21.39 -25.69
C HIS A 334 -10.37 21.48 -24.17
N MET A 335 -9.63 20.52 -23.61
CA MET A 335 -9.28 20.52 -22.21
C MET A 335 -8.33 21.69 -21.89
N GLU A 336 -8.59 22.39 -20.79
CA GLU A 336 -7.70 23.43 -20.29
C GLU A 336 -7.38 23.27 -18.81
N ILE A 337 -6.17 23.67 -18.41
CA ILE A 337 -5.74 23.73 -17.00
C ILE A 337 -5.44 25.19 -16.64
N ARG A 338 -6.41 25.84 -15.99
CA ARG A 338 -6.33 27.25 -15.59
C ARG A 338 -5.89 27.37 -14.14
N LYS A 339 -5.22 28.49 -13.82
CA LYS A 339 -4.92 28.84 -12.43
C LYS A 339 -6.22 29.23 -11.73
N HIS A 340 -6.44 28.68 -10.54
CA HIS A 340 -7.59 28.98 -9.69
C HIS A 340 -7.12 29.42 -8.29
N LYS A 341 -7.95 30.15 -7.55
CA LYS A 341 -7.58 30.64 -6.20
C LYS A 341 -7.28 29.52 -5.20
N LEU A 342 -7.85 28.33 -5.42
CA LEU A 342 -7.64 27.13 -4.60
C LEU A 342 -6.57 26.19 -5.15
N GLY A 343 -6.05 26.42 -6.37
CA GLY A 343 -5.18 25.49 -7.07
C GLY A 343 -5.42 25.52 -8.58
N TYR A 344 -6.02 24.47 -9.12
CA TYR A 344 -6.31 24.32 -10.55
C TYR A 344 -7.81 24.37 -10.83
N LEU A 345 -8.19 24.96 -11.96
CA LEU A 345 -9.48 24.72 -12.60
C LEU A 345 -9.21 23.92 -13.87
N ILE A 346 -9.79 22.72 -13.94
CA ILE A 346 -9.76 21.86 -15.12
C ILE A 346 -11.06 22.06 -15.86
N VAL A 347 -10.97 22.52 -17.09
CA VAL A 347 -12.12 22.78 -17.98
C VAL A 347 -12.17 21.68 -19.02
N GLU A 348 -13.36 21.15 -19.27
CA GLU A 348 -13.65 20.07 -20.21
C GLU A 348 -12.66 18.89 -20.08
N PRO A 349 -12.54 18.28 -18.88
CA PRO A 349 -11.66 17.14 -18.68
C PRO A 349 -12.07 15.96 -19.57
N PRO A 350 -11.16 14.98 -19.80
CA PRO A 350 -11.49 13.82 -20.62
C PRO A 350 -12.75 13.07 -20.16
N PHE A 351 -12.98 13.01 -18.85
CA PHE A 351 -14.12 12.35 -18.22
C PHE A 351 -14.73 13.24 -17.15
N GLY A 352 -16.06 13.24 -17.07
CA GLY A 352 -16.83 14.04 -16.11
C GLY A 352 -16.90 15.53 -16.47
N SER A 353 -17.30 16.34 -15.49
CA SER A 353 -17.46 17.80 -15.64
C SER A 353 -16.23 18.59 -15.19
N ASP A 354 -16.23 19.89 -15.52
CA ASP A 354 -15.28 20.87 -15.00
C ASP A 354 -15.05 20.71 -13.49
N CYS A 355 -13.78 20.66 -13.10
CA CYS A 355 -13.41 20.38 -11.72
C CYS A 355 -12.35 21.34 -11.18
N ILE A 356 -12.35 21.52 -9.87
CA ILE A 356 -11.31 22.27 -9.15
C ILE A 356 -10.43 21.25 -8.45
N VAL A 357 -9.12 21.34 -8.66
CA VAL A 357 -8.14 20.61 -7.84
C VAL A 357 -7.62 21.59 -6.79
N GLU A 358 -8.11 21.47 -5.57
CA GLU A 358 -7.67 22.25 -4.42
C GLU A 358 -6.30 21.74 -3.95
N VAL A 359 -5.28 22.60 -3.99
CA VAL A 359 -3.90 22.26 -3.60
C VAL A 359 -3.67 22.78 -2.19
N LEU A 360 -3.58 21.87 -1.23
CA LEU A 360 -3.32 22.21 0.16
C LEU A 360 -1.83 22.43 0.41
N ALA A 361 -1.53 23.18 1.47
CA ALA A 361 -0.18 23.33 1.96
C ALA A 361 0.30 22.00 2.55
N GLU A 362 1.62 21.83 2.51
CA GLU A 362 2.27 20.76 3.23
C GLU A 362 1.95 20.82 4.73
N ARG A 363 1.68 19.67 5.32
CA ARG A 363 1.42 19.49 6.75
C ARG A 363 2.11 18.21 7.25
N PRO A 364 2.40 18.10 8.55
CA PRO A 364 2.76 16.80 9.12
C PRO A 364 1.59 15.80 8.93
N ALA A 365 1.94 14.52 8.84
CA ALA A 365 0.96 13.45 8.89
C ALA A 365 0.17 13.51 10.21
N ALA A 366 -1.08 13.07 10.17
CA ALA A 366 -1.91 13.11 11.36
C ALA A 366 -1.43 12.10 12.41
N ARG A 367 -1.81 12.37 13.65
CA ARG A 367 -1.68 11.43 14.78
C ARG A 367 -3.02 10.85 15.14
N TYR A 368 -3.01 9.68 15.76
CA TYR A 368 -4.20 9.11 16.36
C TYR A 368 -4.80 10.07 17.38
N ILE A 369 -6.11 10.04 17.56
CA ILE A 369 -6.73 10.66 18.74
C ILE A 369 -6.24 9.97 20.02
N SER A 370 -6.23 10.67 21.14
CA SER A 370 -5.56 10.20 22.37
C SER A 370 -6.00 8.81 22.82
N THR A 371 -7.30 8.50 22.74
CA THR A 371 -7.83 7.17 23.12
C THR A 371 -7.27 6.05 22.25
N VAL A 372 -7.14 6.28 20.94
CA VAL A 372 -6.58 5.30 20.00
C VAL A 372 -5.06 5.25 20.10
N GLU A 373 -4.39 6.38 20.31
CA GLU A 373 -2.93 6.47 20.51
C GLU A 373 -2.48 5.63 21.72
N GLU A 374 -3.22 5.71 22.83
CA GLU A 374 -2.96 4.90 24.03
C GLU A 374 -3.07 3.40 23.75
N CYS A 375 -4.06 2.98 22.98
CA CYS A 375 -4.24 1.59 22.56
C CYS A 375 -3.08 1.11 21.67
N ILE A 376 -2.65 1.92 20.70
CA ILE A 376 -1.49 1.63 19.83
C ILE A 376 -0.20 1.52 20.65
N ASP A 377 0.03 2.44 21.59
CA ASP A 377 1.22 2.42 22.44
C ASP A 377 1.24 1.21 23.38
N LEU A 378 0.09 0.84 23.94
CA LEU A 378 -0.03 -0.36 24.76
C LEU A 378 0.22 -1.64 23.93
N HIS A 379 -0.36 -1.72 22.73
CA HIS A 379 -0.13 -2.82 21.80
C HIS A 379 1.35 -2.95 21.44
N ASN A 380 1.96 -1.86 20.95
CA ASN A 380 3.36 -1.82 20.58
C ASN A 380 4.27 -2.20 21.74
N LYS A 381 4.00 -1.72 22.96
CA LYS A 381 4.73 -2.12 24.16
C LYS A 381 4.63 -3.62 24.44
N LYS A 382 3.43 -4.21 24.32
CA LYS A 382 3.23 -5.67 24.48
C LYS A 382 4.02 -6.45 23.44
N VAL A 383 3.96 -6.03 22.18
CA VAL A 383 4.70 -6.66 21.07
C VAL A 383 6.20 -6.59 21.32
N LEU A 384 6.72 -5.42 21.73
CA LEU A 384 8.14 -5.26 22.04
C LEU A 384 8.59 -6.16 23.18
N ASN A 385 7.82 -6.23 24.26
CA ASN A 385 8.13 -7.12 25.38
C ASN A 385 8.18 -8.59 24.93
N ARG A 386 7.19 -9.04 24.14
CA ARG A 386 7.18 -10.41 23.58
C ARG A 386 8.42 -10.68 22.73
N GLN A 387 8.81 -9.74 21.86
CA GLN A 387 9.99 -9.89 21.02
C GLN A 387 11.29 -9.90 21.83
N MET A 388 11.38 -9.10 22.89
CA MET A 388 12.50 -9.08 23.82
C MET A 388 12.58 -10.37 24.64
N ASP A 389 11.46 -10.86 25.15
CA ASP A 389 11.37 -12.12 25.92
C ASP A 389 11.79 -13.31 25.06
N ALA A 390 11.30 -13.37 23.81
CA ALA A 390 11.72 -14.38 22.84
C ALA A 390 13.24 -14.32 22.58
N THR A 391 13.81 -13.12 22.51
CA THR A 391 15.24 -12.91 22.33
C THR A 391 16.04 -13.33 23.58
N ASN A 392 15.58 -12.98 24.78
CA ASN A 392 16.25 -13.31 26.04
C ASN A 392 16.20 -14.81 26.34
N LEU A 393 15.06 -15.45 26.10
CA LEU A 393 14.88 -16.89 26.21
C LEU A 393 15.81 -17.65 25.25
N PHE A 394 16.03 -17.10 24.06
CA PHE A 394 16.98 -17.65 23.10
C PHE A 394 18.42 -17.62 23.64
N PHE A 395 18.83 -16.57 24.37
CA PHE A 395 20.21 -16.41 24.85
C PHE A 395 20.51 -17.07 26.20
N SER A 396 19.49 -17.35 27.03
CA SER A 396 19.65 -17.86 28.40
C SER A 396 19.91 -19.36 28.53
N GLN A 397 19.80 -20.14 27.46
CA GLN A 397 20.06 -21.58 27.50
C GLN A 397 21.44 -21.92 26.95
N GLU A 398 22.39 -22.27 27.84
CA GLU A 398 23.75 -22.68 27.48
C GLU A 398 23.81 -24.07 26.81
N GLU A 399 22.95 -25.02 27.20
CA GLU A 399 22.96 -26.40 26.68
C GLU A 399 22.47 -26.54 25.23
N ASN A 400 21.81 -25.52 24.67
CA ASN A 400 21.36 -25.52 23.28
C ASN A 400 22.38 -24.92 22.30
N LEU A 401 23.61 -24.56 22.72
CA LEU A 401 24.55 -23.87 21.84
C LEU A 401 25.04 -24.74 20.67
N PHE A 402 25.38 -26.01 20.93
CA PHE A 402 25.74 -26.97 19.88
C PHE A 402 24.55 -27.26 18.97
N LYS A 403 23.35 -27.39 19.56
CA LYS A 403 22.10 -27.55 18.81
C LYS A 403 21.81 -26.34 17.93
N VAL A 404 22.05 -25.11 18.40
CA VAL A 404 21.86 -23.86 17.65
C VAL A 404 22.91 -23.71 16.54
N ILE A 405 24.15 -24.13 16.75
CA ILE A 405 25.18 -24.15 15.70
C ILE A 405 24.80 -25.17 14.62
N ASP A 406 24.37 -26.37 15.02
CA ASP A 406 23.89 -27.41 14.11
C ASP A 406 22.61 -26.97 13.36
N GLU A 407 21.67 -26.30 14.05
CA GLU A 407 20.47 -25.71 13.48
C GLU A 407 20.79 -24.52 12.55
N THR A 408 21.84 -23.74 12.83
CA THR A 408 22.29 -22.64 11.97
C THR A 408 22.93 -23.19 10.69
N HIS A 409 23.74 -24.24 10.79
CA HIS A 409 24.30 -24.93 9.63
C HIS A 409 23.20 -25.64 8.83
N ALA A 410 22.24 -26.27 9.49
CA ALA A 410 21.07 -26.88 8.87
C ALA A 410 20.20 -25.82 8.16
N LEU A 411 19.98 -24.66 8.80
CA LEU A 411 19.26 -23.52 8.22
C LEU A 411 19.98 -22.98 6.99
N ALA A 412 21.30 -22.75 7.07
CA ALA A 412 22.09 -22.31 5.93
C ALA A 412 22.03 -23.32 4.77
N HIS A 413 22.10 -24.61 5.08
CA HIS A 413 21.97 -25.69 4.09
C HIS A 413 20.58 -25.71 3.45
N LYS A 414 19.52 -25.62 4.25
CA LYS A 414 18.13 -25.53 3.75
C LYS A 414 17.90 -24.30 2.90
N MET A 415 18.46 -23.14 3.28
CA MET A 415 18.39 -21.91 2.49
C MET A 415 19.09 -22.08 1.14
N ARG A 416 20.26 -22.71 1.09
CA ARG A 416 20.92 -23.04 -0.19
C ARG A 416 20.08 -23.99 -1.04
N LYS A 417 19.46 -25.00 -0.42
CA LYS A 417 18.57 -25.94 -1.13
C LYS A 417 17.35 -25.21 -1.70
N LEU A 418 16.69 -24.38 -0.91
CA LEU A 418 15.56 -23.56 -1.35
C LEU A 418 15.96 -22.61 -2.48
N GLU A 419 17.11 -21.94 -2.35
CA GLU A 419 17.67 -21.10 -3.42
C GLU A 419 17.82 -21.88 -4.73
N GLN A 420 18.46 -23.05 -4.69
CA GLN A 420 18.65 -23.90 -5.86
C GLN A 420 17.32 -24.32 -6.49
N GLU A 421 16.32 -24.68 -5.68
CA GLU A 421 15.01 -25.08 -6.15
C GLU A 421 14.24 -23.91 -6.81
N LEU A 422 14.32 -22.71 -6.25
CA LEU A 422 13.71 -21.50 -6.83
C LEU A 422 14.43 -21.09 -8.12
N LEU A 423 15.76 -21.18 -8.16
CA LEU A 423 16.55 -20.90 -9.36
C LEU A 423 16.25 -21.89 -10.49
N LYS A 424 16.02 -23.17 -10.17
CA LYS A 424 15.60 -24.17 -11.14
C LYS A 424 14.24 -23.82 -11.77
N GLN A 425 13.30 -23.28 -11.00
CA GLN A 425 12.01 -22.81 -11.53
C GLN A 425 12.17 -21.58 -12.45
N CYS A 426 13.22 -20.79 -12.23
CA CYS A 426 13.56 -19.64 -13.07
C CYS A 426 14.37 -20.03 -14.32
N GLU A 427 14.67 -21.31 -14.57
CA GLU A 427 15.40 -21.69 -15.78
C GLU A 427 14.54 -21.46 -17.04
N PRO A 428 15.01 -20.64 -18.00
CA PRO A 428 14.29 -20.46 -19.25
C PRO A 428 14.46 -21.71 -20.12
N SER A 429 13.39 -22.09 -20.82
CA SER A 429 13.45 -23.17 -21.82
C SER A 429 14.42 -22.81 -22.95
N PHE A 430 14.87 -23.82 -23.70
CA PHE A 430 15.75 -23.61 -24.85
C PHE A 430 15.16 -22.58 -25.84
N LEU A 431 13.86 -22.68 -26.13
CA LEU A 431 13.15 -21.75 -27.00
C LEU A 431 13.07 -20.33 -26.41
N GLN A 432 12.82 -20.20 -25.10
CA GLN A 432 12.83 -18.90 -24.42
C GLN A 432 14.20 -18.22 -24.52
N LYS A 433 15.29 -18.99 -24.35
CA LYS A 433 16.67 -18.48 -24.49
C LYS A 433 16.98 -18.06 -25.92
N GLN A 434 16.62 -18.90 -26.90
CA GLN A 434 16.92 -18.65 -28.31
C GLN A 434 16.15 -17.44 -28.85
N LEU A 435 14.89 -17.27 -28.42
CA LEU A 435 14.00 -16.21 -28.90
C LEU A 435 14.01 -14.95 -28.03
N LYS A 436 14.77 -14.93 -26.92
CA LYS A 436 14.86 -13.82 -25.95
C LYS A 436 13.47 -13.26 -25.56
N THR A 437 12.52 -14.16 -25.30
CA THR A 437 11.13 -13.78 -25.03
C THR A 437 11.00 -12.88 -23.80
N VAL A 438 9.86 -12.18 -23.66
CA VAL A 438 9.54 -11.43 -22.43
C VAL A 438 9.65 -12.32 -21.19
N GLU A 439 9.19 -13.57 -21.29
CA GLU A 439 9.30 -14.55 -20.21
C GLU A 439 10.75 -14.89 -19.86
N TYR A 440 11.65 -15.00 -20.85
CA TYR A 440 13.09 -15.17 -20.62
C TYR A 440 13.66 -14.02 -19.78
N GLN A 441 13.34 -12.77 -20.14
CA GLN A 441 13.81 -11.59 -19.42
C GLN A 441 13.28 -11.55 -17.99
N GLN A 442 12.01 -11.90 -17.78
CA GLN A 442 11.40 -11.95 -16.43
C GLN A 442 12.02 -13.06 -15.58
N LYS A 443 12.23 -14.25 -16.14
CA LYS A 443 12.94 -15.36 -15.47
C LYS A 443 14.36 -14.99 -15.05
N GLN A 444 15.08 -14.23 -15.88
CA GLN A 444 16.40 -13.71 -15.53
C GLN A 444 16.34 -12.70 -14.38
N LYS A 445 15.38 -11.78 -14.40
CA LYS A 445 15.17 -10.82 -13.30
C LYS A 445 14.80 -11.53 -12.00
N ALA A 446 13.89 -12.51 -12.05
CA ALA A 446 13.52 -13.34 -10.90
C ALA A 446 14.73 -14.07 -10.33
N ALA A 447 15.54 -14.73 -11.17
CA ALA A 447 16.75 -15.41 -10.75
C ALA A 447 17.76 -14.46 -10.07
N GLN A 448 17.89 -13.22 -10.57
CA GLN A 448 18.76 -12.22 -9.96
C GLN A 448 18.24 -11.74 -8.59
N ILE A 449 16.92 -11.50 -8.47
CA ILE A 449 16.27 -11.15 -7.21
C ILE A 449 16.49 -12.24 -6.17
N ILE A 450 16.30 -13.50 -6.56
CA ILE A 450 16.52 -14.66 -5.70
C ILE A 450 17.98 -14.69 -5.23
N ARG A 451 18.97 -14.68 -6.14
CA ARG A 451 20.40 -14.70 -5.75
C ARG A 451 20.76 -13.57 -4.81
N ASN A 452 20.35 -12.34 -5.12
CA ASN A 452 20.67 -11.18 -4.29
C ASN A 452 20.06 -11.32 -2.89
N SER A 453 18.81 -11.76 -2.80
CA SER A 453 18.11 -11.91 -1.52
C SER A 453 18.70 -13.07 -0.71
N PHE A 454 19.06 -14.18 -1.35
CA PHE A 454 19.68 -15.32 -0.67
C PHE A 454 21.12 -15.04 -0.24
N ALA A 455 21.89 -14.28 -1.02
CA ALA A 455 23.22 -13.84 -0.62
C ALA A 455 23.17 -13.00 0.67
N LEU A 456 22.23 -12.05 0.76
CA LEU A 456 22.05 -11.20 1.94
C LEU A 456 21.67 -12.00 3.20
N ILE A 457 20.76 -12.97 3.09
CA ILE A 457 20.36 -13.78 4.24
C ILE A 457 21.44 -14.78 4.61
N GLN A 458 22.15 -15.38 3.66
CA GLN A 458 23.28 -16.28 3.92
C GLN A 458 24.45 -15.55 4.56
N GLU A 459 24.76 -14.34 4.10
CA GLU A 459 25.75 -13.47 4.74
C GLU A 459 25.31 -13.10 6.17
N SER A 460 24.03 -12.81 6.35
CA SER A 460 23.46 -12.52 7.66
C SER A 460 23.51 -13.73 8.59
N ILE A 461 23.26 -14.95 8.09
CA ILE A 461 23.39 -16.20 8.82
C ILE A 461 24.84 -16.46 9.20
N ALA A 462 25.78 -16.30 8.26
CA ALA A 462 27.20 -16.48 8.49
C ALA A 462 27.77 -15.48 9.50
N LYS A 463 27.25 -14.24 9.53
CA LYS A 463 27.70 -13.20 10.46
C LYS A 463 27.00 -13.22 11.82
N ASN A 464 25.73 -13.66 11.88
CA ASN A 464 24.90 -13.51 13.08
C ASN A 464 24.47 -14.83 13.73
N GLU A 465 24.88 -15.98 13.21
CA GLU A 465 24.59 -17.35 13.68
C GLU A 465 23.10 -17.56 14.04
N SER A 466 22.71 -17.17 15.25
CA SER A 466 21.35 -17.29 15.79
C SER A 466 20.38 -16.13 15.50
N GLY A 467 20.86 -14.89 15.36
CA GLY A 467 19.97 -13.72 15.13
C GLY A 467 19.27 -13.73 13.78
N SER A 468 19.71 -14.62 12.90
CA SER A 468 19.27 -14.85 11.53
C SER A 468 17.81 -15.27 11.41
N LEU A 469 17.29 -16.01 12.41
CA LEU A 469 15.91 -16.50 12.43
C LEU A 469 14.90 -15.34 12.47
N PHE A 470 15.22 -14.28 13.21
CA PHE A 470 14.38 -13.07 13.29
C PHE A 470 14.41 -12.25 12.00
N LEU A 471 15.42 -12.44 11.14
CA LEU A 471 15.53 -11.80 9.84
C LEU A 471 14.74 -12.53 8.75
N LEU A 472 14.31 -13.78 8.98
CA LEU A 472 13.60 -14.58 7.98
C LEU A 472 12.25 -13.97 7.59
N ARG A 473 11.53 -13.36 8.53
CA ARG A 473 10.23 -12.74 8.24
C ARG A 473 10.38 -11.44 7.44
N PRO A 474 11.22 -10.47 7.85
CA PRO A 474 11.55 -9.30 7.02
C PRO A 474 12.07 -9.71 5.64
N TRP A 475 12.98 -10.69 5.58
CA TRP A 475 13.53 -11.21 4.34
C TRP A 475 12.46 -11.86 3.44
N LYS A 476 11.54 -12.65 4.02
CA LYS A 476 10.40 -13.25 3.29
C LYS A 476 9.59 -12.17 2.62
N ASN A 477 9.19 -11.16 3.39
CA ASN A 477 8.32 -10.10 2.92
C ASN A 477 9.02 -9.29 1.83
N GLU A 478 10.31 -8.98 2.00
CA GLU A 478 11.11 -8.28 1.00
C GLU A 478 11.28 -9.11 -0.29
N LEU A 479 11.58 -10.41 -0.19
CA LEU A 479 11.70 -11.29 -1.35
C LEU A 479 10.37 -11.46 -2.10
N LEU A 480 9.27 -11.70 -1.38
CA LEU A 480 7.94 -11.80 -1.98
C LEU A 480 7.53 -10.49 -2.63
N HIS A 481 7.80 -9.35 -1.98
CA HIS A 481 7.56 -8.02 -2.55
C HIS A 481 8.32 -7.83 -3.87
N LYS A 482 9.64 -8.13 -3.89
CA LYS A 482 10.47 -8.03 -5.11
C LYS A 482 10.02 -8.99 -6.22
N LEU A 483 9.54 -10.19 -5.89
CA LEU A 483 9.01 -11.13 -6.88
C LEU A 483 7.63 -10.71 -7.40
N ASN A 484 6.78 -10.17 -6.54
CA ASN A 484 5.47 -9.63 -6.92
C ASN A 484 5.59 -8.39 -7.82
N ALA A 485 6.70 -7.66 -7.71
CA ALA A 485 7.08 -6.56 -8.60
C ALA A 485 7.30 -6.98 -10.07
N LEU A 486 7.43 -8.28 -10.36
CA LEU A 486 7.65 -8.78 -11.72
C LEU A 486 6.34 -8.79 -12.52
N SER A 487 6.42 -8.33 -13.77
CA SER A 487 5.25 -8.14 -14.65
C SER A 487 4.40 -9.41 -14.82
N PRO A 488 3.06 -9.34 -14.66
CA PRO A 488 2.20 -10.51 -14.59
C PRO A 488 1.95 -11.22 -15.94
N CYS A 489 1.90 -10.52 -17.07
CA CYS A 489 1.15 -10.97 -18.25
C CYS A 489 1.62 -12.28 -18.93
N LYS A 490 2.84 -12.79 -18.67
CA LYS A 490 3.31 -14.11 -19.15
C LYS A 490 4.19 -14.90 -18.16
N PHE A 491 4.37 -14.36 -16.96
CA PHE A 491 5.22 -14.94 -15.91
C PHE A 491 4.41 -15.36 -14.68
N GLN A 492 3.10 -15.09 -14.65
CA GLN A 492 2.22 -15.28 -13.50
C GLN A 492 2.30 -16.70 -12.91
N SER A 493 2.23 -17.75 -13.73
CA SER A 493 2.29 -19.14 -13.25
C SER A 493 3.62 -19.49 -12.56
N CYS A 494 4.74 -18.99 -13.08
CA CYS A 494 6.05 -19.17 -12.47
C CYS A 494 6.18 -18.32 -11.20
N LYS A 495 5.69 -17.08 -11.22
CA LYS A 495 5.64 -16.18 -10.07
C LYS A 495 4.84 -16.80 -8.92
N ASP A 496 3.65 -17.33 -9.20
CA ASP A 496 2.79 -17.96 -8.21
C ASP A 496 3.44 -19.23 -7.65
N ALA A 497 4.09 -20.04 -8.50
CA ALA A 497 4.84 -21.21 -8.06
C ALA A 497 6.01 -20.83 -7.12
N LEU A 498 6.75 -19.76 -7.44
CA LEU A 498 7.84 -19.25 -6.60
C LEU A 498 7.30 -18.73 -5.26
N CYS A 499 6.28 -17.87 -5.29
CA CYS A 499 5.67 -17.30 -4.09
C CYS A 499 5.07 -18.38 -3.19
N ASN A 500 4.35 -19.35 -3.75
CA ASN A 500 3.78 -20.47 -2.99
C ASN A 500 4.87 -21.34 -2.38
N LYS A 501 5.97 -21.57 -3.10
CA LYS A 501 7.09 -22.35 -2.58
C LYS A 501 7.83 -21.64 -1.46
N ILE A 502 8.01 -20.32 -1.57
CA ILE A 502 8.58 -19.48 -0.49
C ILE A 502 7.68 -19.51 0.75
N ARG A 503 6.37 -19.30 0.57
CA ARG A 503 5.40 -19.38 1.67
C ARG A 503 5.41 -20.75 2.33
N SER A 504 5.29 -21.82 1.55
CA SER A 504 5.30 -23.20 2.05
C SER A 504 6.58 -23.55 2.79
N ALA A 505 7.76 -23.21 2.25
CA ALA A 505 9.02 -23.48 2.94
C ALA A 505 9.10 -22.72 4.28
N LEU A 506 8.65 -21.47 4.33
CA LEU A 506 8.75 -20.62 5.54
C LEU A 506 7.67 -20.88 6.57
N GLU A 507 6.47 -21.24 6.14
CA GLU A 507 5.31 -21.49 7.01
C GLU A 507 5.22 -22.95 7.44
N HIS A 508 5.76 -23.89 6.67
CA HIS A 508 5.75 -25.31 7.02
C HIS A 508 7.11 -25.76 7.56
N ASP A 509 8.20 -25.61 6.80
CA ASP A 509 9.50 -26.19 7.21
C ASP A 509 10.19 -25.37 8.30
N PHE A 510 10.11 -24.04 8.24
CA PHE A 510 10.77 -23.17 9.22
C PHE A 510 9.90 -22.83 10.43
N ALA A 511 8.58 -22.66 10.26
CA ALA A 511 7.68 -22.40 11.38
C ALA A 511 7.43 -23.63 12.26
N GLN A 512 7.43 -24.84 11.68
CA GLN A 512 7.32 -26.09 12.44
C GLN A 512 8.58 -26.35 13.27
N GLU A 513 9.77 -25.94 12.81
CA GLU A 513 11.00 -25.99 13.61
C GLU A 513 11.05 -24.90 14.68
N LEU A 514 10.59 -23.69 14.39
CA LEU A 514 10.37 -22.66 15.41
C LEU A 514 9.38 -23.17 16.48
N LYS A 515 8.25 -23.76 16.08
CA LYS A 515 7.30 -24.41 16.99
C LYS A 515 7.95 -25.57 17.74
N THR A 516 8.71 -26.45 17.10
CA THR A 516 9.32 -27.62 17.78
C THR A 516 10.43 -27.19 18.75
N ALA A 517 11.17 -26.13 18.44
CA ALA A 517 12.14 -25.49 19.33
C ALA A 517 11.46 -24.76 20.51
N LEU A 518 10.20 -24.35 20.34
CA LEU A 518 9.38 -23.68 21.36
C LEU A 518 8.47 -24.65 22.16
N VAL A 519 8.07 -25.81 21.61
CA VAL A 519 7.06 -26.75 22.14
C VAL A 519 7.67 -28.00 22.75
N ASN A 520 8.86 -28.45 22.33
CA ASN A 520 9.61 -29.49 23.07
C ASN A 520 10.30 -28.90 24.32
N LYS A 521 9.63 -27.94 24.98
CA LYS A 521 10.01 -27.27 26.22
C LYS A 521 8.78 -27.11 27.09
#